data_AF-A0A3D5KP27-F1
#
_entry.id   AF-A0A3D5KP27-F1
#
_cell.length_a   1.000
_cell.length_b   1.000
_cell.length_c   1.000
_cell.angle_alpha   90.00
_cell.angle_beta   90.00
_cell.angle_gamma   90.00
#
_symmetry.space_group_name_H-M   'P 1'
#
loop_
_entity.id
_entity.type
_entity.pdbx_description
1 polymer ?
#
loop_
_entity_poly.entity_id
_entity_poly.type
_entity_poly.pdbx_seq_one_letter_code
_entity_poly.pdbx_strand_id
1 'polypeptide(L)'
;YDLLVNGVGEKFTDAKKAIQKSYDAGVTDEFVKPIVITDANQNQLTTIKEGDVVICFNFRTDRGREITMVLTQQDYPEQSMKKLKLYYVTLTNYDDSFNDVKVIFDKDNLNNTLGEIVSKAGKKQIRIAETEKYPHVTFFFSGGREEIFEGESRILCPSPKVATYDLKPEMSAFDIRDKIIPELNKREADFICLNFANPDMVGHTGVFSAAVKACETVDQCNEAVTEAARANGYATIIIADHGNADMMINDDGTPNTAHTTNLVPCILVDDDFKGKLNDGKLGDLAPTILTLMGVPVPQEMTGKVLIEK
;
A
#
# COMPACT_ATOMS: atom_id res chain seq x y z
N TYR A 1 -7.95 12.41 -27.09
CA TYR A 1 -7.61 13.82 -27.40
C TYR A 1 -8.49 14.36 -28.51
N ASP A 2 -8.49 13.76 -29.70
CA ASP A 2 -9.24 14.23 -30.88
C ASP A 2 -10.73 14.52 -30.64
N LEU A 3 -11.44 13.64 -29.93
CA LEU A 3 -12.83 13.92 -29.56
C LEU A 3 -12.95 15.18 -28.68
N LEU A 4 -12.10 15.29 -27.67
CA LEU A 4 -12.19 16.30 -26.62
C LEU A 4 -11.81 17.69 -27.13
N VAL A 5 -10.76 17.79 -27.94
CA VAL A 5 -10.20 19.08 -28.40
C VAL A 5 -10.60 19.39 -29.84
N ASN A 6 -10.50 18.42 -30.74
CA ASN A 6 -10.72 18.61 -32.18
C ASN A 6 -12.17 18.31 -32.60
N GLY A 7 -12.97 17.70 -31.73
CA GLY A 7 -14.35 17.33 -32.05
C GLY A 7 -14.48 16.23 -33.10
N VAL A 8 -13.49 15.35 -33.20
CA VAL A 8 -13.47 14.28 -34.20
C VAL A 8 -14.02 12.99 -33.60
N GLY A 9 -15.04 12.43 -34.24
CA GLY A 9 -15.69 11.17 -33.88
C GLY A 9 -17.01 11.00 -34.63
N GLU A 10 -17.64 9.84 -34.47
CA GLU A 10 -18.97 9.61 -35.04
C GLU A 10 -20.01 10.48 -34.32
N LYS A 11 -20.93 11.11 -35.07
CA LYS A 11 -21.90 12.07 -34.53
C LYS A 11 -23.21 11.39 -34.14
N PHE A 12 -23.70 11.70 -32.94
CA PHE A 12 -25.01 11.29 -32.45
C PHE A 12 -25.69 12.42 -31.69
N THR A 13 -27.01 12.53 -31.82
CA THR A 13 -27.80 13.47 -31.01
C THR A 13 -28.21 12.89 -29.65
N ASP A 14 -27.94 11.60 -29.41
CA ASP A 14 -28.35 10.86 -28.22
C ASP A 14 -27.25 9.85 -27.85
N ALA A 15 -26.65 10.05 -26.68
CA ALA A 15 -25.57 9.19 -26.19
C ALA A 15 -26.02 7.74 -26.00
N LYS A 16 -27.27 7.49 -25.57
CA LYS A 16 -27.77 6.12 -25.36
C LYS A 16 -27.84 5.35 -26.67
N LYS A 17 -28.25 6.01 -27.75
CA LYS A 17 -28.27 5.41 -29.10
C LYS A 17 -26.86 5.13 -29.61
N ALA A 18 -25.91 6.00 -29.32
CA ALA A 18 -24.52 5.79 -29.70
C ALA A 18 -23.91 4.56 -29.00
N ILE A 19 -24.15 4.43 -27.70
CA ILE A 19 -23.72 3.26 -26.91
C ILE A 19 -24.43 1.98 -27.40
N GLN A 20 -25.75 2.04 -27.62
CA GLN A 20 -26.50 0.87 -28.12
C GLN A 20 -25.95 0.41 -29.48
N LYS A 21 -25.64 1.34 -30.39
CA LYS A 21 -25.03 0.99 -31.68
C LYS A 21 -23.67 0.30 -31.50
N SER A 22 -22.86 0.73 -30.53
CA SER A 22 -21.60 0.06 -30.19
C SER A 22 -21.85 -1.38 -29.74
N TYR A 23 -22.84 -1.61 -28.88
CA TYR A 23 -23.22 -2.94 -28.42
C TYR A 23 -23.77 -3.83 -29.54
N ASP A 24 -24.60 -3.28 -30.42
CA ASP A 24 -25.13 -3.99 -31.60
C ASP A 24 -23.99 -4.42 -32.55
N ALA A 25 -22.86 -3.71 -32.53
CA ALA A 25 -21.63 -4.05 -33.26
C ALA A 25 -20.68 -4.97 -32.48
N GLY A 26 -21.08 -5.46 -31.29
CA GLY A 26 -20.26 -6.34 -30.45
C GLY A 26 -19.12 -5.63 -29.71
N VAL A 27 -19.13 -4.30 -29.64
CA VAL A 27 -18.10 -3.50 -28.98
C VAL A 27 -18.63 -3.00 -27.63
N THR A 28 -18.07 -3.54 -26.54
CA THR A 28 -18.46 -3.26 -25.15
C THR A 28 -17.82 -1.98 -24.58
N ASP A 29 -18.23 -1.58 -23.37
CA ASP A 29 -17.92 -0.31 -22.69
C ASP A 29 -16.46 0.14 -22.78
N GLU A 30 -15.52 -0.78 -22.52
CA GLU A 30 -14.09 -0.50 -22.52
C GLU A 30 -13.56 -0.09 -23.90
N PHE A 31 -14.20 -0.56 -24.97
CA PHE A 31 -13.74 -0.42 -26.36
C PHE A 31 -14.61 0.52 -27.20
N VAL A 32 -15.57 1.21 -26.58
CA VAL A 32 -16.41 2.20 -27.25
C VAL A 32 -15.50 3.27 -27.88
N LYS A 33 -15.63 3.45 -29.20
CA LYS A 33 -14.87 4.48 -29.90
C LYS A 33 -15.32 5.88 -29.45
N PRO A 34 -14.44 6.89 -29.47
CA PRO A 34 -14.83 8.27 -29.16
C PRO A 34 -16.00 8.76 -30.03
N ILE A 35 -17.06 9.26 -29.39
CA ILE A 35 -18.32 9.69 -30.02
C ILE A 35 -18.56 11.17 -29.76
N VAL A 36 -18.92 11.91 -30.81
CA VAL A 36 -19.31 13.33 -30.74
C VAL A 36 -20.81 13.43 -30.50
N ILE A 37 -21.21 14.07 -29.40
CA ILE A 37 -22.62 14.40 -29.17
C ILE A 37 -22.95 15.76 -29.81
N THR A 38 -24.02 15.80 -30.57
CA THR A 38 -24.50 16.98 -31.30
C THR A 38 -25.87 17.45 -30.80
N ASP A 39 -26.18 18.72 -31.08
CA ASP A 39 -27.54 19.25 -30.97
C ASP A 39 -28.45 18.70 -32.10
N ALA A 40 -29.73 19.09 -32.09
CA ALA A 40 -30.68 18.68 -33.12
C ALA A 40 -30.29 19.12 -34.55
N ASN A 41 -29.44 20.14 -34.68
CA ASN A 41 -28.96 20.69 -35.96
C ASN A 41 -27.62 20.08 -36.39
N GLN A 42 -27.14 19.01 -35.73
CA GLN A 42 -25.86 18.34 -35.99
C GLN A 42 -24.61 19.20 -35.67
N ASN A 43 -24.78 20.27 -34.90
CA ASN A 43 -23.66 21.03 -34.35
C ASN A 43 -23.13 20.30 -33.12
N GLN A 44 -21.81 20.20 -33.01
CA GLN A 44 -21.20 19.66 -31.81
C GLN A 44 -21.49 20.54 -30.59
N LEU A 45 -21.81 19.90 -29.46
CA LEU A 45 -22.18 20.62 -28.24
C LEU A 45 -21.01 21.45 -27.67
N THR A 46 -19.82 20.85 -27.55
CA THR A 46 -18.64 21.55 -27.03
C THR A 46 -17.33 20.81 -27.35
N THR A 47 -16.21 21.52 -27.27
CA THR A 47 -14.83 21.01 -27.19
C THR A 47 -14.11 21.73 -26.06
N ILE A 48 -13.02 21.14 -25.55
CA ILE A 48 -12.10 21.82 -24.63
C ILE A 48 -11.32 22.88 -25.41
N LYS A 49 -11.27 24.10 -24.86
CA LYS A 49 -10.57 25.26 -25.44
C LYS A 49 -9.60 25.88 -24.44
N GLU A 50 -8.70 26.69 -24.97
CA GLU A 50 -7.81 27.54 -24.18
C GLU A 50 -8.60 28.37 -23.15
N GLY A 51 -8.17 28.33 -21.89
CA GLY A 51 -8.81 29.01 -20.76
C GLY A 51 -9.96 28.27 -20.09
N ASP A 52 -10.37 27.10 -20.58
CA ASP A 52 -11.42 26.30 -19.93
C ASP A 52 -10.95 25.72 -18.59
N VAL A 53 -11.92 25.48 -17.71
CA VAL A 53 -11.75 24.72 -16.48
C VAL A 53 -12.07 23.25 -16.75
N VAL A 54 -11.14 22.35 -16.46
CA VAL A 54 -11.33 20.90 -16.63
C VAL A 54 -11.06 20.20 -15.30
N ILE A 55 -12.02 19.38 -14.86
CA ILE A 55 -11.89 18.56 -13.64
C ILE A 55 -11.82 17.09 -14.06
N CYS A 56 -10.67 16.46 -13.86
CA CYS A 56 -10.50 15.02 -13.98
C CYS A 56 -10.78 14.38 -12.61
N PHE A 57 -11.95 13.76 -12.47
CA PHE A 57 -12.42 13.21 -11.19
C PHE A 57 -11.87 11.81 -10.86
N ASN A 58 -10.97 11.26 -11.67
CA ASN A 58 -10.31 10.00 -11.33
C ASN A 58 -9.40 10.20 -10.11
N PHE A 59 -9.45 9.31 -9.13
CA PHE A 59 -8.54 9.36 -7.96
C PHE A 59 -7.36 8.39 -8.10
N ARG A 60 -7.44 7.43 -9.01
CA ARG A 60 -6.35 6.50 -9.30
C ARG A 60 -5.40 7.13 -10.32
N THR A 61 -4.12 7.15 -10.00
CA THR A 61 -3.13 8.02 -10.63
C THR A 61 -2.60 7.49 -11.96
N ASP A 62 -2.53 6.17 -12.15
CA ASP A 62 -1.89 5.52 -13.30
C ASP A 62 -2.49 5.92 -14.65
N ARG A 63 -3.79 5.71 -14.85
CA ARG A 63 -4.44 5.89 -16.17
C ARG A 63 -4.75 7.34 -16.52
N GLY A 64 -4.80 8.23 -15.54
CA GLY A 64 -5.07 9.66 -15.74
C GLY A 64 -3.87 10.45 -16.28
N ARG A 65 -2.65 9.91 -16.16
CA ARG A 65 -1.41 10.59 -16.55
C ARG A 65 -1.35 10.93 -18.03
N GLU A 66 -1.60 9.97 -18.91
CA GLU A 66 -1.43 10.15 -20.36
C GLU A 66 -2.33 11.26 -20.90
N ILE A 67 -3.62 11.27 -20.52
CA ILE A 67 -4.55 12.30 -20.97
C ILE A 67 -4.19 13.68 -20.39
N THR A 68 -3.70 13.72 -19.15
CA THR A 68 -3.24 14.96 -18.50
C THR A 68 -2.00 15.51 -19.21
N MET A 69 -1.05 14.64 -19.59
CA MET A 69 0.16 15.02 -20.31
C MET A 69 -0.15 15.70 -21.64
N VAL A 70 -1.00 15.09 -22.48
CA VAL A 70 -1.34 15.63 -23.81
C VAL A 70 -2.21 16.89 -23.73
N LEU A 71 -3.00 17.06 -22.67
CA LEU A 71 -3.87 18.23 -22.52
C LEU A 71 -3.12 19.45 -21.95
N THR A 72 -2.13 19.24 -21.07
CA THR A 72 -1.60 20.35 -20.25
C THR A 72 -0.07 20.44 -20.19
N GLN A 73 0.66 19.33 -20.36
CA GLN A 73 2.08 19.28 -20.03
C GLN A 73 2.96 19.47 -21.27
N GLN A 74 2.75 18.67 -22.32
CA GLN A 74 3.61 18.66 -23.50
C GLN A 74 2.87 18.48 -24.82
N ASP A 75 3.46 19.02 -25.88
CA ASP A 75 2.99 18.86 -27.26
C ASP A 75 3.45 17.51 -27.83
N TYR A 76 2.63 16.94 -28.71
CA TYR A 76 2.93 15.71 -29.45
C TYR A 76 2.67 15.94 -30.95
N PRO A 77 3.59 16.61 -31.67
CA PRO A 77 3.37 17.02 -33.05
C PRO A 77 3.16 15.85 -34.01
N GLU A 78 3.84 14.73 -33.78
CA GLU A 78 3.71 13.52 -34.62
C GLU A 78 2.30 12.93 -34.58
N GLN A 79 1.59 13.11 -33.46
CA GLN A 79 0.22 12.68 -33.24
C GLN A 79 -0.78 13.83 -33.42
N SER A 80 -0.34 14.99 -33.93
CA SER A 80 -1.17 16.20 -34.11
C SER A 80 -1.87 16.67 -32.82
N MET A 81 -1.24 16.47 -31.66
CA MET A 81 -1.76 16.95 -30.37
C MET A 81 -0.94 18.13 -29.85
N LYS A 82 -1.61 19.11 -29.26
CA LYS A 82 -0.99 20.31 -28.71
C LYS A 82 -1.57 20.57 -27.33
N LYS A 83 -0.72 20.85 -26.35
CA LYS A 83 -1.21 21.23 -25.02
C LYS A 83 -1.99 22.53 -25.08
N LEU A 84 -2.92 22.66 -24.16
CA LEU A 84 -3.75 23.82 -23.95
C LEU A 84 -3.40 24.44 -22.60
N LYS A 85 -3.53 25.77 -22.49
CA LYS A 85 -3.49 26.48 -21.22
C LYS A 85 -4.86 26.39 -20.55
N LEU A 86 -5.03 25.36 -19.74
CA LEU A 86 -6.27 25.06 -19.01
C LEU A 86 -6.12 25.39 -17.52
N TYR A 87 -7.24 25.70 -16.86
CA TYR A 87 -7.32 25.53 -15.41
C TYR A 87 -7.65 24.05 -15.13
N TYR A 88 -6.61 23.23 -15.01
CA TYR A 88 -6.75 21.78 -14.94
C TYR A 88 -6.69 21.29 -13.49
N VAL A 89 -7.73 20.58 -13.07
CA VAL A 89 -7.90 20.09 -11.71
C VAL A 89 -7.98 18.56 -11.73
N THR A 90 -7.24 17.89 -10.85
CA THR A 90 -7.31 16.45 -10.65
C THR A 90 -7.79 16.13 -9.24
N LEU A 91 -8.46 14.98 -9.08
CA LEU A 91 -8.95 14.58 -7.75
C LEU A 91 -7.80 14.27 -6.79
N THR A 92 -6.73 13.62 -7.28
CA THR A 92 -5.50 13.32 -6.55
C THR A 92 -4.27 13.74 -7.36
N ASN A 93 -3.10 13.73 -6.74
CA ASN A 93 -1.84 14.00 -7.41
C ASN A 93 -1.47 12.83 -8.34
N TYR A 94 -1.51 13.07 -9.65
CA TYR A 94 -1.16 12.04 -10.64
C TYR A 94 0.34 11.87 -10.79
N ASP A 95 1.11 12.95 -10.74
CA ASP A 95 2.57 12.98 -10.91
C ASP A 95 3.13 14.31 -10.36
N ASP A 96 4.07 14.25 -9.41
CA ASP A 96 4.66 15.42 -8.76
C ASP A 96 5.45 16.33 -9.74
N SER A 97 5.83 15.80 -10.91
CA SER A 97 6.52 16.58 -11.93
C SER A 97 5.58 17.42 -12.80
N PHE A 98 4.26 17.23 -12.70
CA PHE A 98 3.29 17.97 -13.50
C PHE A 98 3.23 19.43 -13.06
N ASN A 99 3.30 20.31 -14.06
CA ASN A 99 3.30 21.75 -13.87
C ASN A 99 1.87 22.29 -13.98
N ASP A 100 1.51 23.18 -13.06
CA ASP A 100 0.25 23.93 -13.05
C ASP A 100 -1.05 23.08 -13.02
N VAL A 101 -0.96 21.84 -12.52
CA VAL A 101 -2.14 21.01 -12.20
C VAL A 101 -2.59 21.33 -10.77
N LYS A 102 -3.90 21.54 -10.56
CA LYS A 102 -4.48 21.76 -9.23
C LYS A 102 -4.98 20.43 -8.67
N VAL A 103 -4.60 20.09 -7.45
CA VAL A 103 -5.00 18.83 -6.81
C VAL A 103 -6.06 19.12 -5.74
N ILE A 104 -7.17 18.38 -5.76
CA ILE A 104 -8.25 18.54 -4.76
C ILE A 104 -7.87 17.83 -3.44
N PHE A 105 -7.50 16.56 -3.53
CA PHE A 105 -7.04 15.75 -2.41
C PHE A 105 -5.58 15.41 -2.61
N ASP A 106 -4.72 16.32 -2.17
CA ASP A 106 -3.29 16.04 -2.12
C ASP A 106 -2.99 15.20 -0.88
N LYS A 107 -2.05 14.28 -1.01
CA LYS A 107 -1.55 13.55 0.15
C LYS A 107 -0.29 14.26 0.61
N ASP A 108 -0.33 14.77 1.84
CA ASP A 108 0.91 15.18 2.49
C ASP A 108 1.86 13.98 2.54
N ASN A 109 3.14 14.23 2.27
CA ASN A 109 4.18 13.27 2.61
C ASN A 109 4.08 12.96 4.11
N LEU A 110 4.05 11.67 4.45
CA LEU A 110 4.04 11.24 5.84
C LEU A 110 5.39 11.57 6.47
N ASN A 111 5.44 12.69 7.18
CA ASN A 111 6.61 13.11 7.95
C ASN A 111 6.56 12.51 9.36
N ASN A 112 7.73 12.38 9.98
CA ASN A 112 7.89 11.89 11.36
C ASN A 112 7.27 10.51 11.56
N THR A 113 7.42 9.62 10.57
CA THR A 113 7.09 8.19 10.73
C THR A 113 8.03 7.54 11.76
N LEU A 114 7.69 6.34 12.26
CA LEU A 114 8.48 5.67 13.29
C LEU A 114 9.95 5.51 12.87
N GLY A 115 10.21 5.07 11.64
CA GLY A 115 11.57 4.93 11.12
C GLY A 115 12.33 6.25 11.11
N GLU A 116 11.67 7.35 10.76
CA GLU A 116 12.28 8.69 10.74
C GLU A 116 12.63 9.16 12.16
N ILE A 117 11.73 8.99 13.12
CA ILE A 117 11.96 9.41 14.51
C ILE A 117 13.05 8.59 15.18
N VAL A 118 13.09 7.27 14.95
CA VAL A 118 14.17 6.40 15.45
C VAL A 118 15.51 6.88 14.89
N SER A 119 15.58 7.19 13.60
CA SER A 119 16.79 7.74 12.96
C SER A 119 17.20 9.09 13.55
N LYS A 120 16.26 10.04 13.68
CA LYS A 120 16.50 11.37 14.29
C LYS A 120 16.98 11.29 15.75
N ALA A 121 16.61 10.23 16.47
CA ALA A 121 17.10 9.95 17.82
C ALA A 121 18.52 9.34 17.85
N GLY A 122 19.18 9.20 16.69
CA GLY A 122 20.52 8.60 16.57
C GLY A 122 20.54 7.09 16.80
N LYS A 123 19.38 6.43 16.69
CA LYS A 123 19.21 5.01 16.98
C LYS A 123 19.28 4.16 15.71
N LYS A 124 19.82 2.95 15.82
CA LYS A 124 19.93 2.01 14.71
C LYS A 124 18.66 1.18 14.58
N GLN A 125 18.27 0.83 13.36
CA GLN A 125 17.08 0.02 13.10
C GLN A 125 17.28 -1.00 11.99
N ILE A 126 16.56 -2.12 12.08
CA ILE A 126 16.58 -3.19 11.07
C ILE A 126 15.16 -3.41 10.53
N ARG A 127 15.02 -3.52 9.20
CA ARG A 127 13.81 -4.03 8.54
C ARG A 127 14.10 -5.41 7.97
N ILE A 128 13.27 -6.41 8.25
CA ILE A 128 13.45 -7.76 7.73
C ILE A 128 12.14 -8.41 7.31
N ALA A 129 12.12 -8.97 6.11
CA ALA A 129 11.04 -9.79 5.61
C ALA A 129 11.53 -10.63 4.42
N GLU A 130 10.70 -11.56 3.98
CA GLU A 130 10.86 -12.20 2.69
C GLU A 130 10.30 -11.36 1.53
N THR A 131 10.57 -11.75 0.28
CA THR A 131 10.27 -10.97 -0.94
C THR A 131 8.85 -10.40 -0.97
N GLU A 132 7.84 -11.21 -0.65
CA GLU A 132 6.42 -10.80 -0.69
C GLU A 132 6.10 -9.63 0.24
N LYS A 133 6.72 -9.60 1.43
CA LYS A 133 6.45 -8.59 2.46
C LYS A 133 7.59 -7.58 2.65
N TYR A 134 8.66 -7.67 1.86
CA TYR A 134 9.77 -6.73 1.90
C TYR A 134 9.36 -5.27 1.61
N PRO A 135 8.54 -4.96 0.60
CA PRO A 135 8.03 -3.60 0.42
C PRO A 135 7.21 -3.08 1.61
N HIS A 136 6.56 -3.99 2.35
CA HIS A 136 5.69 -3.66 3.47
C HIS A 136 6.48 -3.17 4.68
N VAL A 137 7.56 -3.86 5.06
CA VAL A 137 8.46 -3.43 6.15
C VAL A 137 9.44 -2.31 5.75
N THR A 138 9.49 -1.96 4.46
CA THR A 138 10.38 -0.92 3.92
C THR A 138 9.59 0.29 3.42
N PHE A 139 9.20 0.32 2.15
CA PHE A 139 8.50 1.43 1.50
C PHE A 139 7.25 1.87 2.27
N PHE A 140 6.32 0.94 2.53
CA PHE A 140 5.06 1.28 3.19
C PHE A 140 5.26 1.66 4.67
N PHE A 141 6.08 0.91 5.42
CA PHE A 141 6.39 1.22 6.81
C PHE A 141 7.09 2.59 6.98
N SER A 142 7.88 3.00 5.98
CA SER A 142 8.54 4.30 5.92
C SER A 142 7.64 5.42 5.34
N GLY A 143 6.34 5.18 5.19
CA GLY A 143 5.38 6.19 4.75
C GLY A 143 5.35 6.43 3.24
N GLY A 144 5.70 5.43 2.44
CA GLY A 144 5.83 5.55 0.98
C GLY A 144 7.20 6.09 0.54
N ARG A 145 8.24 5.86 1.34
CA ARG A 145 9.61 6.31 1.09
C ARG A 145 10.52 5.15 0.74
N GLU A 146 11.18 5.23 -0.43
CA GLU A 146 12.09 4.19 -0.90
C GLU A 146 13.47 4.26 -0.22
N GLU A 147 14.01 5.47 -0.08
CA GLU A 147 15.30 5.74 0.56
C GLU A 147 15.32 5.29 2.03
N ILE A 148 16.45 4.70 2.45
CA ILE A 148 16.67 4.31 3.86
C ILE A 148 16.90 5.54 4.74
N PHE A 149 16.49 5.46 6.01
CA PHE A 149 16.89 6.43 7.01
C PHE A 149 18.36 6.22 7.45
N GLU A 150 18.99 7.24 8.02
CA GLU A 150 20.31 7.08 8.66
C GLU A 150 20.20 6.07 9.81
N GLY A 151 21.12 5.11 9.87
CA GLY A 151 21.08 4.02 10.85
C GLY A 151 20.06 2.90 10.54
N GLU A 152 19.34 2.96 9.41
CA GLU A 152 18.50 1.86 8.92
C GLU A 152 19.30 0.86 8.10
N SER A 153 19.16 -0.43 8.41
CA SER A 153 19.57 -1.53 7.56
C SER A 153 18.37 -2.40 7.17
N ARG A 154 18.48 -3.10 6.04
CA ARG A 154 17.39 -3.95 5.50
C ARG A 154 17.93 -5.33 5.17
N ILE A 155 17.19 -6.36 5.55
CA ILE A 155 17.51 -7.77 5.31
C ILE A 155 16.38 -8.37 4.47
N LEU A 156 16.72 -8.85 3.28
CA LEU A 156 15.80 -9.56 2.39
C LEU A 156 16.06 -11.07 2.43
N CYS A 157 15.01 -11.85 2.69
CA CYS A 157 14.99 -13.29 2.44
C CYS A 157 14.30 -13.58 1.10
N PRO A 158 14.93 -14.27 0.14
CA PRO A 158 14.23 -14.66 -1.07
C PRO A 158 13.03 -15.56 -0.76
N SER A 159 11.83 -15.20 -1.20
CA SER A 159 10.68 -16.11 -1.15
C SER A 159 10.90 -17.32 -2.08
N PRO A 160 10.30 -18.49 -1.79
CA PRO A 160 10.51 -19.66 -2.62
C PRO A 160 9.87 -19.50 -4.00
N LYS A 161 10.53 -20.04 -5.03
CA LYS A 161 10.01 -20.05 -6.40
C LYS A 161 8.99 -21.18 -6.58
N VAL A 162 7.75 -20.93 -6.20
CA VAL A 162 6.61 -21.84 -6.36
C VAL A 162 5.46 -21.14 -7.07
N ALA A 163 4.55 -21.89 -7.70
CA ALA A 163 3.40 -21.31 -8.40
C ALA A 163 2.41 -20.68 -7.43
N THR A 164 2.17 -21.35 -6.31
CA THR A 164 1.33 -20.90 -5.20
C THR A 164 1.96 -21.39 -3.88
N TYR A 165 1.80 -20.62 -2.81
CA TYR A 165 2.53 -20.87 -1.56
C TYR A 165 1.99 -22.04 -0.73
N ASP A 166 0.81 -22.59 -1.05
CA ASP A 166 0.33 -23.84 -0.46
C ASP A 166 1.25 -25.04 -0.77
N LEU A 167 2.02 -24.96 -1.86
CA LEU A 167 3.03 -25.97 -2.22
C LEU A 167 4.27 -25.91 -1.31
N LYS A 168 4.49 -24.77 -0.63
CA LYS A 168 5.59 -24.60 0.32
C LYS A 168 5.17 -23.66 1.47
N PRO A 169 4.30 -24.12 2.39
CA PRO A 169 3.70 -23.25 3.41
C PRO A 169 4.69 -22.65 4.41
N GLU A 170 5.84 -23.29 4.59
CA GLU A 170 6.93 -22.76 5.42
C GLU A 170 7.60 -21.52 4.83
N MET A 171 7.38 -21.24 3.54
CA MET A 171 7.97 -20.15 2.77
C MET A 171 9.45 -19.96 3.08
N SER A 172 9.83 -18.76 3.55
CA SER A 172 11.18 -18.42 3.99
C SER A 172 11.21 -17.95 5.46
N ALA A 173 10.24 -18.39 6.27
CA ALA A 173 10.16 -18.05 7.70
C ALA A 173 11.42 -18.47 8.47
N PHE A 174 11.96 -19.67 8.19
CA PHE A 174 13.21 -20.14 8.79
C PHE A 174 14.41 -19.27 8.40
N ASP A 175 14.48 -18.81 7.15
CA ASP A 175 15.56 -17.91 6.72
C ASP A 175 15.48 -16.55 7.44
N ILE A 176 14.27 -16.04 7.68
CA ILE A 176 14.05 -14.80 8.45
C ILE A 176 14.55 -15.00 9.89
N ARG A 177 14.11 -16.08 10.56
CA ARG A 177 14.55 -16.46 11.91
C ARG A 177 16.09 -16.53 11.98
N ASP A 178 16.70 -17.27 11.07
CA ASP A 178 18.14 -17.56 11.09
C ASP A 178 18.98 -16.32 10.78
N LYS A 179 18.44 -15.34 10.04
CA LYS A 179 19.12 -14.06 9.79
C LYS A 179 18.93 -13.04 10.90
N ILE A 180 17.78 -13.02 11.59
CA ILE A 180 17.54 -11.98 12.61
C ILE A 180 18.14 -12.31 13.97
N ILE A 181 18.18 -13.60 14.36
CA ILE A 181 18.74 -14.03 15.66
C ILE A 181 20.20 -13.56 15.84
N PRO A 182 21.10 -13.69 14.84
CA PRO A 182 22.45 -13.14 14.95
C PRO A 182 22.49 -11.63 15.19
N GLU A 183 21.58 -10.85 14.59
CA GLU A 183 21.53 -9.40 14.79
C GLU A 183 21.01 -9.03 16.18
N LEU A 184 20.01 -9.75 16.70
CA LEU A 184 19.55 -9.63 18.08
C LEU A 184 20.68 -9.89 19.08
N ASN A 185 21.50 -10.91 18.84
CA ASN A 185 22.64 -11.26 19.68
C ASN A 185 23.76 -10.20 19.67
N LYS A 186 23.91 -9.44 18.57
CA LYS A 186 24.87 -8.32 18.51
C LYS A 186 24.44 -7.13 19.36
N ARG A 187 23.13 -6.97 19.59
CA ARG A 187 22.53 -5.86 20.36
C ARG A 187 22.91 -4.48 19.81
N GLU A 188 23.12 -4.40 18.50
CA GLU A 188 23.49 -3.15 17.84
C GLU A 188 22.27 -2.34 17.39
N ALA A 189 21.16 -2.99 17.06
CA ALA A 189 19.94 -2.31 16.63
C ALA A 189 19.08 -1.93 17.84
N ASP A 190 18.58 -0.70 17.89
CA ASP A 190 17.62 -0.26 18.90
C ASP A 190 16.17 -0.64 18.55
N PHE A 191 15.87 -0.81 17.26
CA PHE A 191 14.53 -1.14 16.77
C PHE A 191 14.60 -2.17 15.64
N ILE A 192 13.68 -3.13 15.64
CA ILE A 192 13.56 -4.15 14.58
C ILE A 192 12.10 -4.24 14.14
N CYS A 193 11.86 -4.12 12.84
CA CYS A 193 10.58 -4.41 12.20
C CYS A 193 10.72 -5.69 11.38
N LEU A 194 10.02 -6.74 11.81
CA LEU A 194 10.03 -8.06 11.19
C LEU A 194 8.63 -8.43 10.72
N ASN A 195 8.52 -9.03 9.53
CA ASN A 195 7.26 -9.60 9.04
C ASN A 195 7.46 -11.07 8.63
N PHE A 196 6.60 -11.95 9.16
CA PHE A 196 6.39 -13.29 8.63
C PHE A 196 5.20 -13.30 7.68
N ALA A 197 5.43 -13.59 6.40
CA ALA A 197 4.43 -13.45 5.34
C ALA A 197 3.42 -14.61 5.29
N ASN A 198 3.76 -15.75 5.91
CA ASN A 198 3.14 -17.03 5.63
C ASN A 198 1.62 -17.08 5.83
N PRO A 199 1.04 -16.59 6.95
CA PRO A 199 -0.39 -16.75 7.19
C PRO A 199 -1.22 -16.03 6.12
N ASP A 200 -0.73 -14.92 5.60
CA ASP A 200 -1.41 -14.15 4.56
C ASP A 200 -1.22 -14.78 3.17
N MET A 201 0.04 -14.98 2.77
CA MET A 201 0.36 -15.48 1.42
C MET A 201 -0.16 -16.89 1.17
N VAL A 202 -0.16 -17.74 2.20
CA VAL A 202 -0.76 -19.09 2.12
C VAL A 202 -2.27 -19.02 2.35
N GLY A 203 -2.76 -18.11 3.18
CA GLY A 203 -4.19 -17.88 3.39
C GLY A 203 -4.94 -17.56 2.09
N HIS A 204 -4.34 -16.75 1.22
CA HIS A 204 -4.86 -16.44 -0.12
C HIS A 204 -5.07 -17.65 -1.04
N THR A 205 -4.51 -18.81 -0.73
CA THR A 205 -4.73 -20.04 -1.53
C THR A 205 -6.07 -20.70 -1.21
N GLY A 206 -6.68 -20.41 -0.05
CA GLY A 206 -7.89 -21.09 0.42
C GLY A 206 -7.65 -22.55 0.85
N VAL A 207 -6.40 -23.04 0.84
CA VAL A 207 -6.07 -24.42 1.21
C VAL A 207 -5.86 -24.51 2.73
N PHE A 208 -6.90 -24.89 3.46
CA PHE A 208 -6.92 -24.92 4.93
C PHE A 208 -5.71 -25.64 5.56
N SER A 209 -5.38 -26.85 5.09
CA SER A 209 -4.27 -27.63 5.64
C SER A 209 -2.90 -26.97 5.41
N ALA A 210 -2.75 -26.21 4.32
CA ALA A 210 -1.53 -25.45 4.06
C ALA A 210 -1.44 -24.23 4.98
N ALA A 211 -2.55 -23.51 5.18
CA ALA A 211 -2.62 -22.38 6.10
C ALA A 211 -2.30 -22.80 7.55
N VAL A 212 -2.80 -23.96 8.00
CA VAL A 212 -2.42 -24.53 9.31
C VAL A 212 -0.91 -24.71 9.42
N LYS A 213 -0.27 -25.37 8.45
CA LYS A 213 1.19 -25.58 8.43
C LYS A 213 1.96 -24.25 8.39
N ALA A 214 1.44 -23.25 7.66
CA ALA A 214 2.00 -21.90 7.60
C ALA A 214 2.00 -21.23 8.98
N CYS A 215 0.86 -21.26 9.68
CA CYS A 215 0.74 -20.74 11.03
C CYS A 215 1.63 -21.49 12.04
N GLU A 216 1.68 -22.83 12.00
CA GLU A 216 2.56 -23.63 12.86
C GLU A 216 4.05 -23.34 12.61
N THR A 217 4.44 -23.08 11.35
CA THR A 217 5.81 -22.71 11.02
C THR A 217 6.16 -21.33 11.60
N VAL A 218 5.25 -20.37 11.48
CA VAL A 218 5.44 -19.02 12.02
C VAL A 218 5.46 -19.04 13.53
N ASP A 219 4.63 -19.84 14.20
CA ASP A 219 4.63 -20.01 15.64
C ASP A 219 6.03 -20.44 16.15
N GLN A 220 6.61 -21.50 15.56
CA GLN A 220 7.96 -21.98 15.89
C GLN A 220 9.05 -20.91 15.63
N CYS A 221 8.95 -20.17 14.53
CA CYS A 221 9.92 -19.12 14.22
C CYS A 221 9.78 -17.92 15.16
N ASN A 222 8.54 -17.53 15.48
CA ASN A 222 8.22 -16.43 16.37
C ASN A 222 8.67 -16.72 17.80
N GLU A 223 8.49 -17.95 18.29
CA GLU A 223 9.03 -18.40 19.58
C GLU A 223 10.56 -18.19 19.62
N ALA A 224 11.28 -18.74 18.65
CA ALA A 224 12.75 -18.64 18.61
C ALA A 224 13.26 -17.18 18.54
N VAL A 225 12.61 -16.34 17.73
CA VAL A 225 12.96 -14.92 17.62
C VAL A 225 12.64 -14.16 18.91
N THR A 226 11.46 -14.41 19.50
CA THR A 226 11.02 -13.73 20.72
C THR A 226 11.89 -14.10 21.92
N GLU A 227 12.25 -15.39 22.07
CA GLU A 227 13.16 -15.83 23.14
C GLU A 227 14.57 -15.25 22.95
N ALA A 228 15.08 -15.19 21.72
CA ALA A 228 16.36 -14.53 21.43
C ALA A 228 16.31 -13.03 21.75
N ALA A 229 15.22 -12.34 21.40
CA ALA A 229 15.01 -10.93 21.70
C ALA A 229 14.96 -10.69 23.20
N ARG A 230 14.16 -11.47 23.93
CA ARG A 230 14.01 -11.43 25.38
C ARG A 230 15.34 -11.68 26.10
N ALA A 231 16.09 -12.72 25.72
CA ALA A 231 17.40 -13.02 26.29
C ALA A 231 18.42 -11.87 26.08
N ASN A 232 18.22 -11.06 25.03
CA ASN A 232 19.03 -9.90 24.71
C ASN A 232 18.41 -8.57 25.18
N GLY A 233 17.39 -8.60 26.05
CA GLY A 233 16.82 -7.41 26.70
C GLY A 233 15.99 -6.52 25.77
N TYR A 234 15.44 -7.09 24.70
CA TYR A 234 14.46 -6.41 23.85
C TYR A 234 13.04 -6.65 24.38
N ALA A 235 12.24 -5.58 24.39
CA ALA A 235 10.79 -5.70 24.44
C ALA A 235 10.26 -6.09 23.05
N THR A 236 9.38 -7.08 22.97
CA THR A 236 8.80 -7.55 21.70
C THR A 236 7.30 -7.31 21.68
N ILE A 237 6.80 -6.64 20.64
CA ILE A 237 5.36 -6.54 20.37
C ILE A 237 5.02 -7.51 19.24
N ILE A 238 4.25 -8.55 19.55
CA ILE A 238 3.73 -9.52 18.56
C ILE A 238 2.34 -9.06 18.14
N ILE A 239 2.15 -8.80 16.84
CA ILE A 239 0.92 -8.26 16.24
C ILE A 239 0.81 -8.70 14.77
N ALA A 240 -0.39 -8.56 14.19
CA ALA A 240 -0.65 -8.66 12.75
C ALA A 240 -1.12 -7.31 12.17
N ASP A 241 -0.94 -7.11 10.87
CA ASP A 241 -1.44 -5.94 10.13
C ASP A 241 -2.92 -6.08 9.74
N HIS A 242 -3.39 -7.31 9.52
CA HIS A 242 -4.80 -7.65 9.32
C HIS A 242 -5.03 -9.17 9.51
N GLY A 243 -6.29 -9.61 9.40
CA GLY A 243 -6.65 -11.03 9.32
C GLY A 243 -6.65 -11.58 7.89
N ASN A 244 -6.53 -12.90 7.77
CA ASN A 244 -6.66 -13.73 6.57
C ASN A 244 -6.86 -15.21 7.01
N ALA A 245 -5.81 -15.84 7.53
CA ALA A 245 -5.79 -17.26 7.91
C ALA A 245 -6.79 -17.66 9.03
N ASP A 246 -7.37 -16.68 9.71
CA ASP A 246 -8.44 -16.84 10.70
C ASP A 246 -9.80 -17.23 10.08
N MET A 247 -9.98 -17.04 8.77
CA MET A 247 -11.17 -17.49 8.05
C MET A 247 -10.79 -18.05 6.66
N MET A 248 -10.59 -19.37 6.59
CA MET A 248 -10.17 -20.05 5.36
C MET A 248 -11.33 -20.64 4.53
N ILE A 249 -12.53 -20.69 5.08
CA ILE A 249 -13.72 -21.29 4.46
C ILE A 249 -14.91 -20.34 4.69
N ASN A 250 -15.67 -20.04 3.63
CA ASN A 250 -16.89 -19.24 3.69
C ASN A 250 -18.06 -20.03 4.28
N ASP A 251 -19.13 -19.33 4.67
CA ASP A 251 -20.35 -19.95 5.22
C ASP A 251 -21.01 -20.97 4.25
N ASP A 252 -20.81 -20.80 2.94
CA ASP A 252 -21.30 -21.71 1.90
C ASP A 252 -20.38 -22.92 1.63
N GLY A 253 -19.27 -23.03 2.36
CA GLY A 253 -18.27 -24.09 2.24
C GLY A 253 -17.22 -23.86 1.15
N THR A 254 -17.29 -22.76 0.40
CA THR A 254 -16.25 -22.42 -0.59
C THR A 254 -14.96 -21.92 0.09
N PRO A 255 -13.79 -22.06 -0.53
CA PRO A 255 -12.55 -21.49 0.01
C PRO A 255 -12.65 -19.97 0.13
N ASN A 256 -12.21 -19.43 1.28
CA ASN A 256 -12.02 -17.99 1.44
C ASN A 256 -10.55 -17.65 1.14
N THR A 257 -10.35 -16.75 0.19
CA THR A 257 -9.03 -16.31 -0.28
C THR A 257 -8.77 -14.83 0.00
N ALA A 258 -9.62 -14.17 0.79
CA ALA A 258 -9.58 -12.74 1.05
C ALA A 258 -9.18 -12.44 2.50
N HIS A 259 -8.75 -11.20 2.75
CA HIS A 259 -8.55 -10.71 4.11
C HIS A 259 -9.86 -10.68 4.89
N THR A 260 -9.75 -10.71 6.22
CA THR A 260 -10.89 -10.59 7.12
C THR A 260 -10.92 -9.22 7.79
N THR A 261 -12.05 -8.88 8.40
CA THR A 261 -12.21 -7.69 9.26
C THR A 261 -12.07 -8.03 10.74
N ASN A 262 -11.53 -9.21 11.07
CA ASN A 262 -11.34 -9.61 12.45
C ASN A 262 -10.25 -8.76 13.12
N LEU A 263 -10.33 -8.62 14.44
CA LEU A 263 -9.32 -7.91 15.22
C LEU A 263 -8.00 -8.70 15.22
N VAL A 264 -6.89 -7.98 15.23
CA VAL A 264 -5.54 -8.55 15.33
C VAL A 264 -5.07 -8.63 16.78
N PRO A 265 -4.28 -9.65 17.17
CA PRO A 265 -3.70 -9.70 18.50
C PRO A 265 -2.66 -8.58 18.70
N CYS A 266 -2.45 -8.17 19.94
CA CYS A 266 -1.34 -7.31 20.33
C CYS A 266 -0.78 -7.82 21.66
N ILE A 267 0.42 -8.39 21.64
CA ILE A 267 1.04 -9.03 22.80
C ILE A 267 2.39 -8.37 23.06
N LEU A 268 2.59 -7.83 24.26
CA LEU A 268 3.88 -7.30 24.71
C LEU A 268 4.61 -8.35 25.53
N VAL A 269 5.79 -8.74 25.07
CA VAL A 269 6.72 -9.64 25.78
C VAL A 269 7.91 -8.80 26.25
N ASP A 270 7.93 -8.52 27.55
CA ASP A 270 8.96 -7.72 28.23
C ASP A 270 9.01 -8.16 29.71
N ASP A 271 10.19 -8.57 30.19
CA ASP A 271 10.38 -9.05 31.56
C ASP A 271 10.31 -7.93 32.61
N ASP A 272 10.65 -6.70 32.21
CA ASP A 272 10.75 -5.53 33.09
C ASP A 272 9.44 -4.74 33.14
N PHE A 273 8.63 -4.80 32.09
CA PHE A 273 7.33 -4.11 32.06
C PHE A 273 6.33 -4.74 33.05
N LYS A 274 5.81 -3.92 33.99
CA LYS A 274 4.80 -4.31 35.00
C LYS A 274 3.42 -3.68 34.78
N GLY A 275 3.29 -2.93 33.70
CA GLY A 275 2.08 -2.20 33.39
C GLY A 275 1.03 -3.05 32.69
N LYS A 276 0.03 -2.37 32.13
CA LYS A 276 -1.02 -2.98 31.31
C LYS A 276 -0.88 -2.54 29.85
N LEU A 277 -1.10 -3.47 28.93
CA LEU A 277 -1.32 -3.18 27.51
C LEU A 277 -2.82 -3.08 27.26
N ASN A 278 -3.26 -1.95 26.69
CA ASN A 278 -4.67 -1.70 26.36
C ASN A 278 -4.96 -1.97 24.88
N ASP A 279 -6.25 -2.17 24.58
CA ASP A 279 -6.76 -2.25 23.22
C ASP A 279 -6.61 -0.92 22.46
N GLY A 280 -6.51 -1.01 21.14
CA GLY A 280 -6.39 0.17 20.28
C GLY A 280 -6.46 -0.17 18.79
N LYS A 281 -5.78 0.64 17.97
CA LYS A 281 -5.67 0.48 16.51
C LYS A 281 -4.21 0.47 16.07
N LEU A 282 -3.93 0.06 14.83
CA LEU A 282 -2.56 -0.01 14.28
C LEU A 282 -1.75 1.30 14.43
N GLY A 283 -2.41 2.45 14.27
CA GLY A 283 -1.78 3.76 14.43
C GLY A 283 -1.30 4.09 15.85
N ASP A 284 -1.67 3.27 16.84
CA ASP A 284 -1.26 3.41 18.25
C ASP A 284 0.06 2.67 18.54
N LEU A 285 0.58 1.85 17.60
CA LEU A 285 1.83 1.12 17.79
C LEU A 285 3.06 2.01 17.78
N ALA A 286 3.18 2.91 16.80
CA ALA A 286 4.33 3.82 16.70
C ALA A 286 4.55 4.66 17.98
N PRO A 287 3.54 5.36 18.54
CA PRO A 287 3.72 6.09 19.79
C PRO A 287 4.02 5.17 20.99
N THR A 288 3.47 3.96 21.01
CA THR A 288 3.76 2.95 22.04
C THR A 288 5.22 2.50 22.00
N ILE A 289 5.74 2.17 20.81
CA ILE A 289 7.14 1.76 20.60
C ILE A 289 8.08 2.90 21.00
N LEU A 290 7.83 4.14 20.57
CA LEU A 290 8.65 5.29 20.96
C LEU A 290 8.67 5.48 22.48
N THR A 291 7.52 5.29 23.15
CA THR A 291 7.43 5.38 24.61
C THR A 291 8.27 4.29 25.31
N LEU A 292 8.23 3.04 24.83
CA LEU A 292 9.08 1.96 25.32
C LEU A 292 10.57 2.26 25.12
N MET A 293 10.93 2.86 23.99
CA MET A 293 12.30 3.26 23.65
C MET A 293 12.78 4.51 24.40
N GLY A 294 11.92 5.18 25.16
CA GLY A 294 12.23 6.46 25.82
C GLY A 294 12.44 7.63 24.86
N VAL A 295 11.88 7.54 23.64
CA VAL A 295 11.98 8.57 22.61
C VAL A 295 10.70 9.42 22.61
N PRO A 296 10.79 10.77 22.55
CA PRO A 296 9.61 11.62 22.50
C PRO A 296 8.70 11.32 21.30
N VAL A 297 7.40 11.21 21.55
CA VAL A 297 6.39 11.05 20.50
C VAL A 297 6.15 12.40 19.82
N PRO A 298 6.29 12.51 18.48
CA PRO A 298 6.05 13.75 17.76
C PRO A 298 4.55 14.05 17.67
N GLN A 299 4.19 15.33 17.48
CA GLN A 299 2.78 15.77 17.41
C GLN A 299 2.02 15.17 16.22
N GLU A 300 2.71 14.80 15.14
CA GLU A 300 2.11 14.17 13.95
C GLU A 300 1.59 12.75 14.24
N MET A 301 2.16 12.07 15.24
CA MET A 301 1.67 10.77 15.73
C MET A 301 0.47 10.97 16.67
N THR A 302 -0.72 11.09 16.08
CA THR A 302 -2.00 11.29 16.80
C THR A 302 -2.58 10.01 17.42
N GLY A 303 -1.88 8.88 17.29
CA GLY A 303 -2.22 7.62 17.96
C GLY A 303 -2.07 7.71 19.47
N LYS A 304 -2.74 6.82 20.19
CA LYS A 304 -2.64 6.71 21.64
C LYS A 304 -1.48 5.81 22.02
N VAL A 305 -0.86 6.06 23.16
CA VAL A 305 0.08 5.11 23.77
C VAL A 305 -0.74 4.00 24.44
N LEU A 306 -0.47 2.74 24.09
CA LEU A 306 -1.23 1.57 24.55
C LEU A 306 -0.76 1.05 25.92
N ILE A 307 0.44 1.44 26.35
CA ILE A 307 0.99 1.03 27.65
C ILE A 307 0.62 2.01 28.76
N GLU A 308 0.12 1.48 29.86
CA GLU A 308 -0.08 2.19 31.13
C GLU A 308 0.90 1.63 32.17
N LYS A 309 1.65 2.52 32.84
CA LYS A 309 2.62 2.14 33.87
C LYS A 309 1.96 1.91 35.23
#